data_AF-A0A832FUG0-F1
#
_entry.id   AF-A0A832FUG0-F1
#
_cell.length_a   1.000
_cell.length_b   1.000
_cell.length_c   1.000
_cell.angle_alpha   90.00
_cell.angle_beta   90.00
_cell.angle_gamma   90.00
#
_symmetry.space_group_name_H-M   'P 1'
#
loop_
_entity.id
_entity.type
_entity.pdbx_description
1 polymer ?
#
loop_
_entity_poly.entity_id
_entity_poly.type
_entity_poly.pdbx_seq_one_letter_code
_entity_poly.pdbx_strand_id
1 'polypeptide(L)'
;MYAKPFADPELVYEFNNLVHGKIPKRSLEGPQICTQARQLEPRVHRGRGFVAVTQSFRYRTAAPGLRTGSLWEQTLVFLEGKRYFVSCDKITTVNDSQAMFLRVDMPGHIKHRAGDTFSEVYLSYHGTIPAAEFAADFPPDQRFFYRRDDDHLPDRIIRAYRLRDPQTGHAGPWLAGMTLDPAVVSEAWCHQRGYVCMIQEVGGRPIKAGESFSAAYVVGFFDSIEEMHKVYDQHRGGREIVVDEDGWRLLP
;
A
#
# COMPACT_ATOMS: atom_id res chain seq x y z
N MET A 1 -21.97 9.41 27.63
CA MET A 1 -22.04 8.81 26.27
C MET A 1 -21.73 7.33 26.45
N TYR A 2 -22.73 6.45 26.40
CA TYR A 2 -22.52 5.02 26.61
C TYR A 2 -21.75 4.45 25.42
N ALA A 3 -20.60 3.81 25.68
CA ALA A 3 -19.82 3.15 24.63
C ALA A 3 -20.70 2.11 23.94
N LYS A 4 -20.74 2.13 22.59
CA LYS A 4 -21.40 1.07 21.83
C LYS A 4 -20.78 -0.27 22.25
N PRO A 5 -21.57 -1.25 22.75
CA PRO A 5 -21.03 -2.52 23.22
C PRO A 5 -20.51 -3.41 22.07
N PHE A 6 -20.81 -3.05 20.82
CA PHE A 6 -20.43 -3.79 19.62
C PHE A 6 -19.76 -2.86 18.61
N ALA A 7 -18.82 -3.40 17.85
CA ALA A 7 -18.19 -2.71 16.74
C ALA A 7 -19.21 -2.41 15.64
N ASP A 8 -19.01 -1.32 14.92
CA ASP A 8 -19.70 -1.09 13.65
C ASP A 8 -19.42 -2.30 12.72
N PRO A 9 -20.41 -2.86 12.00
CA PRO A 9 -20.20 -4.02 11.12
C PRO A 9 -19.01 -3.87 10.16
N GLU A 10 -18.71 -2.65 9.70
CA GLU A 10 -17.56 -2.40 8.82
C GLU A 10 -16.19 -2.57 9.50
N LEU A 11 -16.15 -2.56 10.84
CA LEU A 11 -14.94 -2.74 11.63
C LEU A 11 -14.74 -4.20 12.08
N VAL A 12 -15.69 -5.08 11.79
CA VAL A 12 -15.56 -6.51 12.10
C VAL A 12 -14.53 -7.12 11.15
N TYR A 13 -13.39 -7.54 11.70
CA TYR A 13 -12.36 -8.26 10.97
C TYR A 13 -12.59 -9.78 11.10
N GLU A 14 -13.26 -10.37 10.12
CA GLU A 14 -13.35 -11.83 10.02
C GLU A 14 -11.99 -12.41 9.65
N PHE A 15 -11.52 -13.45 10.33
CA PHE A 15 -10.25 -14.12 9.99
C PHE A 15 -10.47 -15.64 9.87
N ASN A 16 -9.39 -16.36 9.56
CA ASN A 16 -9.40 -17.78 9.23
C ASN A 16 -10.26 -18.12 8.00
N ASN A 17 -10.13 -17.32 6.94
CA ASN A 17 -10.83 -17.49 5.66
C ASN A 17 -9.91 -17.16 4.47
N LEU A 18 -10.41 -17.35 3.25
CA LEU A 18 -9.65 -17.07 2.00
C LEU A 18 -9.31 -15.59 1.79
N VAL A 19 -10.03 -14.67 2.44
CA VAL A 19 -9.87 -13.23 2.24
C VAL A 19 -8.83 -12.63 3.18
N HIS A 20 -8.82 -13.07 4.43
CA HIS A 20 -8.06 -12.46 5.52
C HIS A 20 -6.98 -13.35 6.12
N GLY A 21 -6.91 -14.61 5.68
CA GLY A 21 -5.92 -15.56 6.17
C GLY A 21 -6.16 -15.94 7.63
N LYS A 22 -5.21 -16.62 8.27
CA LYS A 22 -5.36 -17.10 9.66
C LYS A 22 -4.84 -16.11 10.71
N ILE A 23 -4.23 -15.00 10.28
CA ILE A 23 -3.64 -14.01 11.18
C ILE A 23 -4.75 -13.09 11.72
N PRO A 24 -5.04 -13.12 13.03
CA PRO A 24 -6.06 -12.26 13.60
C PRO A 24 -5.59 -10.81 13.59
N LYS A 25 -6.48 -9.90 13.15
CA LYS A 25 -6.25 -8.46 13.16
C LYS A 25 -7.47 -7.73 13.70
N ARG A 26 -7.32 -6.42 13.95
CA ARG A 26 -8.39 -5.58 14.47
C ARG A 26 -8.43 -4.27 13.70
N SER A 27 -9.58 -3.94 13.13
CA SER A 27 -9.83 -2.59 12.61
C SER A 27 -9.95 -1.64 13.79
N LEU A 28 -9.14 -0.58 13.80
CA LEU A 28 -9.19 0.43 14.86
C LEU A 28 -10.18 1.54 14.49
N GLU A 29 -10.12 2.00 13.25
CA GLU A 29 -10.96 3.06 12.70
C GLU A 29 -11.36 2.77 11.26
N GLY A 30 -12.45 3.38 10.83
CA GLY A 30 -13.06 3.22 9.51
C GLY A 30 -13.76 4.50 9.05
N PRO A 31 -14.36 4.48 7.85
CA PRO A 31 -14.53 3.32 6.99
C PRO A 31 -13.27 3.02 6.14
N GLN A 32 -13.30 1.92 5.37
CA GLN A 32 -12.32 1.68 4.30
C GLN A 32 -12.38 2.82 3.27
N ILE A 33 -11.30 3.61 3.20
CA ILE A 33 -11.28 4.87 2.43
C ILE A 33 -11.59 4.64 0.95
N CYS A 34 -10.98 3.63 0.32
CA CYS A 34 -11.09 3.40 -1.13
C CYS A 34 -12.52 3.08 -1.62
N THR A 35 -13.43 2.67 -0.74
CA THR A 35 -14.83 2.37 -1.10
C THR A 35 -15.84 3.33 -0.48
N GLN A 36 -15.50 3.98 0.65
CA GLN A 36 -16.47 4.71 1.46
C GLN A 36 -16.13 6.19 1.69
N ALA A 37 -14.92 6.66 1.32
CA ALA A 37 -14.56 8.07 1.45
C ALA A 37 -15.40 8.97 0.53
N ARG A 38 -15.88 8.44 -0.60
CA ARG A 38 -16.61 9.16 -1.65
C ARG A 38 -15.75 10.30 -2.22
N GLN A 39 -16.32 11.47 -2.44
CA GLN A 39 -15.62 12.62 -2.97
C GLN A 39 -14.74 13.27 -1.89
N LEU A 40 -13.46 13.45 -2.21
CA LEU A 40 -12.52 14.23 -1.42
C LEU A 40 -12.36 15.64 -2.01
N GLU A 41 -11.71 16.52 -1.25
CA GLU A 41 -11.38 17.90 -1.67
C GLU A 41 -9.86 18.04 -1.88
N PRO A 42 -9.31 17.52 -3.00
CA PRO A 42 -7.89 17.60 -3.27
C PRO A 42 -7.46 19.04 -3.57
N ARG A 43 -6.23 19.37 -3.16
CA ARG A 43 -5.54 20.60 -3.57
C ARG A 43 -4.46 20.26 -4.58
N VAL A 44 -4.40 21.03 -5.67
CA VAL A 44 -3.42 20.85 -6.73
C VAL A 44 -2.35 21.93 -6.61
N HIS A 45 -1.09 21.49 -6.57
CA HIS A 45 0.09 22.35 -6.56
C HIS A 45 0.80 22.19 -7.90
N ARG A 46 1.11 23.30 -8.57
CA ARG A 46 1.79 23.30 -9.87
C ARG A 46 3.14 23.97 -9.71
N GLY A 47 4.21 23.24 -10.02
CA GLY A 47 5.55 23.78 -10.05
C GLY A 47 6.24 23.50 -11.38
N ARG A 48 7.50 23.92 -11.49
CA ARG A 48 8.29 23.67 -12.70
C ARG A 48 8.65 22.18 -12.76
N GLY A 49 8.20 21.48 -13.80
CA GLY A 49 8.51 20.06 -14.02
C GLY A 49 7.75 19.08 -13.12
N PHE A 50 6.75 19.54 -12.36
CA PHE A 50 5.90 18.66 -11.56
C PHE A 50 4.49 19.20 -11.34
N VAL A 51 3.56 18.29 -11.07
CA VAL A 51 2.24 18.57 -10.48
C VAL A 51 2.10 17.71 -9.24
N ALA A 52 1.69 18.30 -8.13
CA ALA A 52 1.36 17.57 -6.93
C ALA A 52 -0.11 17.70 -6.54
N VAL A 53 -0.64 16.66 -5.90
CA VAL A 53 -2.00 16.60 -5.39
C VAL A 53 -1.94 16.20 -3.92
N THR A 54 -2.48 17.03 -3.05
CA THR A 54 -2.63 16.72 -1.62
C THR A 54 -4.09 16.53 -1.29
N GLN A 55 -4.42 15.49 -0.53
CA GLN A 55 -5.78 15.20 -0.09
C GLN A 55 -5.78 14.60 1.31
N SER A 56 -6.93 14.64 1.97
CA SER A 56 -7.06 14.10 3.34
C SER A 56 -8.44 13.56 3.61
N PHE A 57 -8.54 12.68 4.59
CA PHE A 57 -9.79 12.11 5.07
C PHE A 57 -9.70 11.89 6.58
N ARG A 58 -10.75 12.28 7.31
CA ARG A 58 -10.87 12.03 8.74
C ARG A 58 -11.77 10.81 8.96
N TYR A 59 -11.24 9.80 9.64
CA TYR A 59 -11.99 8.57 9.96
C TYR A 59 -13.24 8.88 10.79
N ARG A 60 -14.33 8.17 10.51
CA ARG A 60 -15.68 8.48 11.00
C ARG A 60 -16.26 7.40 11.92
N THR A 61 -15.65 6.22 11.94
CA THR A 61 -16.01 5.11 12.83
C THR A 61 -14.78 4.59 13.55
N ALA A 62 -14.98 4.03 14.74
CA ALA A 62 -13.93 3.52 15.60
C ALA A 62 -14.41 2.28 16.35
N ALA A 63 -13.48 1.38 16.66
CA ALA A 63 -13.78 0.19 17.44
C ALA A 63 -14.23 0.56 18.87
N PRO A 64 -14.97 -0.32 19.57
CA PRO A 64 -15.41 -0.05 20.93
C PRO A 64 -14.26 0.36 21.86
N GLY A 65 -14.43 1.47 22.56
CA GLY A 65 -13.41 2.04 23.46
C GLY A 65 -12.40 2.98 22.78
N LEU A 66 -12.44 3.14 21.45
CA LEU A 66 -11.60 4.07 20.70
C LEU A 66 -12.37 5.33 20.28
N ARG A 67 -11.62 6.38 19.95
CA ARG A 67 -12.13 7.65 19.42
C ARG A 67 -12.11 7.62 17.90
N THR A 68 -13.10 8.25 17.29
CA THR A 68 -13.04 8.55 15.85
C THR A 68 -12.18 9.78 15.63
N GLY A 69 -11.66 9.90 14.42
CA GLY A 69 -11.12 11.15 13.92
C GLY A 69 -9.62 11.15 13.69
N SER A 70 -8.97 9.99 13.62
CA SER A 70 -7.63 9.94 13.02
C SER A 70 -7.67 10.55 11.61
N LEU A 71 -6.57 11.21 11.23
CA LEU A 71 -6.45 11.89 9.95
C LEU A 71 -5.55 11.03 9.04
N TRP A 72 -6.07 10.65 7.88
CA TRP A 72 -5.27 10.18 6.76
C TRP A 72 -5.00 11.34 5.82
N GLU A 73 -3.75 11.47 5.40
CA GLU A 73 -3.29 12.45 4.43
C GLU A 73 -2.53 11.72 3.33
N GLN A 74 -2.74 12.13 2.08
CA GLN A 74 -2.01 11.61 0.94
C GLN A 74 -1.48 12.74 0.08
N THR A 75 -0.22 12.60 -0.30
CA THR A 75 0.45 13.47 -1.28
C THR A 75 0.86 12.63 -2.48
N LEU A 76 0.54 13.09 -3.69
CA LEU A 76 0.95 12.51 -4.96
C LEU A 76 1.78 13.54 -5.71
N VAL A 77 2.92 13.14 -6.27
CA VAL A 77 3.80 14.00 -7.07
C VAL A 77 4.06 13.36 -8.43
N PHE A 78 3.53 13.99 -9.46
CA PHE A 78 3.70 13.61 -10.87
C PHE A 78 4.84 14.43 -11.47
N LEU A 79 5.87 13.75 -11.94
CA LEU A 79 7.07 14.37 -12.51
C LEU A 79 6.99 14.38 -14.03
N GLU A 80 7.41 15.48 -14.65
CA GLU A 80 7.48 15.58 -16.11
C GLU A 80 8.38 14.50 -16.71
N GLY A 81 7.90 13.83 -17.76
CA GLY A 81 8.65 12.79 -18.48
C GLY A 81 8.85 11.48 -17.72
N LYS A 82 8.22 11.29 -16.56
CA LYS A 82 8.27 10.03 -15.81
C LYS A 82 7.01 9.20 -16.02
N ARG A 83 7.18 7.88 -16.13
CA ARG A 83 6.09 6.89 -16.18
C ARG A 83 5.67 6.40 -14.78
N TYR A 84 6.16 7.07 -13.74
CA TYR A 84 5.83 6.84 -12.34
C TYR A 84 5.55 8.16 -11.63
N PHE A 85 4.85 8.08 -10.51
CA PHE A 85 4.69 9.17 -9.56
C PHE A 85 5.25 8.74 -8.21
N VAL A 86 5.60 9.72 -7.38
CA VAL A 86 5.95 9.51 -5.98
C VAL A 86 4.71 9.79 -5.15
N SER A 87 4.38 8.93 -4.19
CA SER A 87 3.27 9.15 -3.27
C SER A 87 3.68 8.99 -1.82
N CYS A 88 2.90 9.54 -0.91
CA CYS A 88 3.08 9.36 0.52
C CYS A 88 1.73 9.29 1.19
N ASP A 89 1.53 8.30 2.04
CA ASP A 89 0.41 8.24 2.98
C ASP A 89 0.91 8.56 4.38
N LYS A 90 0.16 9.37 5.14
CA LYS A 90 0.43 9.70 6.53
C LYS A 90 -0.83 9.50 7.35
N ILE A 91 -0.70 8.86 8.51
CA ILE A 91 -1.75 8.72 9.51
C ILE A 91 -1.34 9.52 10.74
N THR A 92 -2.20 10.44 11.18
CA THR A 92 -2.10 11.10 12.48
C THR A 92 -3.23 10.60 13.37
N THR A 93 -2.90 9.90 14.46
CA THR A 93 -3.91 9.16 15.21
C THR A 93 -4.47 9.91 16.41
N VAL A 94 -5.74 9.68 16.74
CA VAL A 94 -6.37 10.12 18.00
C VAL A 94 -6.40 9.00 19.06
N ASN A 95 -5.80 7.84 18.79
CA ASN A 95 -5.84 6.68 19.67
C ASN A 95 -4.44 6.17 19.99
N ASP A 96 -4.28 5.66 21.21
CA ASP A 96 -3.13 4.83 21.55
C ASP A 96 -3.31 3.44 20.93
N SER A 97 -2.22 2.85 20.43
CA SER A 97 -2.20 1.48 19.93
C SER A 97 -0.82 0.86 20.07
N GLN A 98 -0.76 -0.44 20.33
CA GLN A 98 0.51 -1.18 20.41
C GLN A 98 1.03 -1.59 19.02
N ALA A 99 0.18 -1.58 18.00
CA ALA A 99 0.53 -2.05 16.65
C ALA A 99 -0.40 -1.41 15.61
N MET A 100 -0.46 -0.08 15.55
CA MET A 100 -1.27 0.60 14.52
C MET A 100 -0.62 0.43 13.15
N PHE A 101 -1.42 0.09 12.15
CA PHE A 101 -0.98 0.02 10.77
C PHE A 101 -2.01 0.61 9.81
N LEU A 102 -1.53 1.06 8.66
CA LEU A 102 -2.35 1.39 7.50
C LEU A 102 -2.21 0.26 6.49
N ARG A 103 -3.35 -0.26 6.01
CA ARG A 103 -3.40 -1.25 4.94
C ARG A 103 -3.58 -0.54 3.60
N VAL A 104 -2.71 -0.84 2.63
CA VAL A 104 -2.77 -0.30 1.27
C VAL A 104 -2.66 -1.39 0.22
N ASP A 105 -3.34 -1.17 -0.91
CA ASP A 105 -3.16 -1.96 -2.12
C ASP A 105 -1.92 -1.45 -2.85
N MET A 106 -0.94 -2.32 -3.11
CA MET A 106 0.34 -1.89 -3.68
C MET A 106 0.94 -2.93 -4.64
N PRO A 107 1.12 -2.63 -5.94
CA PRO A 107 0.67 -1.42 -6.66
C PRO A 107 -0.83 -1.39 -6.97
N GLY A 108 -1.53 -2.51 -6.72
CA GLY A 108 -2.93 -2.71 -7.06
C GLY A 108 -3.24 -4.18 -7.31
N HIS A 109 -4.52 -4.48 -7.47
CA HIS A 109 -5.03 -5.83 -7.71
C HIS A 109 -4.87 -6.26 -9.17
N ILE A 110 -4.53 -7.53 -9.42
CA ILE A 110 -4.36 -8.07 -10.78
C ILE A 110 -5.59 -8.89 -11.15
N LYS A 111 -6.45 -8.30 -11.99
CA LYS A 111 -7.56 -9.04 -12.60
C LYS A 111 -7.03 -9.91 -13.74
N HIS A 112 -7.34 -11.20 -13.71
CA HIS A 112 -6.90 -12.16 -14.73
C HIS A 112 -7.88 -13.34 -14.81
N ARG A 113 -7.77 -14.11 -15.89
CA ARG A 113 -8.29 -15.46 -16.05
C ARG A 113 -7.11 -16.36 -16.43
N ALA A 114 -6.64 -17.17 -15.48
CA ALA A 114 -5.52 -18.08 -15.68
C ALA A 114 -4.21 -17.41 -16.20
N GLY A 115 -4.01 -16.12 -15.91
CA GLY A 115 -2.77 -15.40 -16.22
C GLY A 115 -2.75 -14.77 -17.63
N ASP A 116 -3.92 -14.53 -18.22
CA ASP A 116 -4.09 -13.85 -19.50
C ASP A 116 -3.59 -12.39 -19.51
N THR A 117 -3.68 -11.67 -18.39
CA THR A 117 -3.31 -10.25 -18.28
C THR A 117 -1.90 -9.98 -17.75
N PHE A 118 -1.22 -10.99 -17.22
CA PHE A 118 0.13 -10.85 -16.66
C PHE A 118 0.94 -12.14 -16.83
N SER A 119 2.25 -12.02 -16.99
CA SER A 119 3.13 -13.19 -17.14
C SER A 119 3.74 -13.67 -15.82
N GLU A 120 4.06 -12.72 -14.93
CA GLU A 120 4.83 -12.97 -13.72
C GLU A 120 4.63 -11.83 -12.72
N VAL A 121 4.77 -12.16 -11.43
CA VAL A 121 4.86 -11.23 -10.30
C VAL A 121 6.32 -11.17 -9.86
N TYR A 122 6.81 -10.00 -9.50
CA TYR A 122 8.12 -9.81 -8.90
C TYR A 122 7.96 -9.21 -7.50
N LEU A 123 8.55 -9.85 -6.52
CA LEU A 123 8.66 -9.37 -5.14
C LEU A 123 10.14 -9.31 -4.79
N SER A 124 10.71 -8.15 -4.48
CA SER A 124 12.17 -8.04 -4.25
C SER A 124 12.72 -8.91 -3.13
N TYR A 125 11.87 -9.30 -2.18
CA TYR A 125 12.18 -10.16 -1.04
C TYR A 125 11.93 -11.66 -1.29
N HIS A 126 11.48 -12.04 -2.49
CA HIS A 126 11.19 -13.45 -2.85
C HIS A 126 11.72 -13.82 -4.25
N GLY A 127 11.75 -12.90 -5.19
CA GLY A 127 12.09 -13.12 -6.60
C GLY A 127 10.86 -13.09 -7.51
N THR A 128 10.99 -13.75 -8.66
CA THR A 128 9.97 -13.81 -9.69
C THR A 128 9.08 -15.03 -9.51
N ILE A 129 7.77 -14.84 -9.66
CA ILE A 129 6.73 -15.86 -9.49
C ILE A 129 5.91 -15.94 -10.79
N PRO A 130 5.85 -17.08 -11.47
CA PRO A 130 5.09 -17.20 -12.71
C PRO A 130 3.58 -17.12 -12.47
N ALA A 131 2.82 -16.61 -13.44
CA ALA A 131 1.36 -16.47 -13.32
C ALA A 131 0.62 -17.78 -13.04
N ALA A 132 1.19 -18.92 -13.43
CA ALA A 132 0.65 -20.26 -13.16
C ALA A 132 0.49 -20.55 -11.65
N GLU A 133 1.31 -19.92 -10.80
CA GLU A 133 1.19 -20.06 -9.35
C GLU A 133 -0.12 -19.47 -8.80
N PHE A 134 -0.81 -18.63 -9.57
CA PHE A 134 -2.08 -18.00 -9.21
C PHE A 134 -3.28 -18.67 -9.91
N ALA A 135 -3.12 -19.91 -10.40
CA ALA A 135 -4.20 -20.64 -11.08
C ALA A 135 -5.33 -21.07 -10.13
N ALA A 136 -5.04 -21.29 -8.85
CA ALA A 136 -5.99 -21.69 -7.83
C ALA A 136 -5.95 -20.72 -6.65
N ASP A 137 -7.10 -20.54 -5.99
CA ASP A 137 -7.21 -19.66 -4.83
C ASP A 137 -6.39 -20.17 -3.63
N PHE A 138 -5.78 -19.25 -2.90
CA PHE A 138 -5.07 -19.50 -1.65
C PHE A 138 -5.10 -18.26 -0.75
N PRO A 139 -5.20 -18.41 0.58
CA PRO A 139 -5.23 -17.28 1.52
C PRO A 139 -3.91 -16.50 1.63
N PRO A 140 -3.95 -15.25 2.15
CA PRO A 140 -2.82 -14.35 2.37
C PRO A 140 -1.53 -14.97 2.93
N ASP A 141 -1.66 -15.80 3.96
CA ASP A 141 -0.59 -16.30 4.82
C ASP A 141 -0.03 -17.66 4.37
N GLN A 142 -0.45 -18.19 3.22
CA GLN A 142 -0.06 -19.54 2.79
C GLN A 142 1.27 -19.60 2.01
N ARG A 143 1.58 -18.60 1.18
CA ARG A 143 2.64 -18.74 0.16
C ARG A 143 3.58 -17.55 0.07
N PHE A 144 3.07 -16.40 -0.36
CA PHE A 144 3.87 -15.20 -0.66
C PHE A 144 3.68 -14.12 0.40
N PHE A 145 3.80 -14.54 1.66
CA PHE A 145 3.65 -13.69 2.84
C PHE A 145 5.01 -13.18 3.30
N TYR A 146 5.07 -11.90 3.61
CA TYR A 146 6.20 -11.23 4.23
C TYR A 146 5.76 -10.66 5.58
N ARG A 147 6.60 -10.84 6.60
CA ARG A 147 6.46 -10.20 7.91
C ARG A 147 7.80 -9.62 8.35
N ARG A 148 7.78 -8.40 8.87
CA ARG A 148 8.98 -7.69 9.31
C ARG A 148 9.74 -8.36 10.46
N ASP A 149 9.02 -9.07 11.32
CA ASP A 149 9.61 -9.73 12.51
C ASP A 149 10.38 -11.02 12.16
N ASP A 150 10.39 -11.43 10.88
CA ASP A 150 11.20 -12.55 10.41
C ASP A 150 12.68 -12.14 10.33
N ASP A 151 13.62 -13.10 10.30
CA ASP A 151 15.05 -12.93 10.59
C ASP A 151 15.82 -11.90 9.72
N HIS A 152 15.23 -11.37 8.65
CA HIS A 152 15.89 -10.44 7.75
C HIS A 152 14.97 -9.33 7.20
N LEU A 153 15.33 -8.07 7.49
CA LEU A 153 14.77 -6.91 6.80
C LEU A 153 15.32 -6.85 5.37
N PRO A 154 14.48 -6.89 4.32
CA PRO A 154 14.95 -6.90 2.95
C PRO A 154 15.53 -5.54 2.55
N ASP A 155 16.52 -5.56 1.64
CA ASP A 155 17.14 -4.34 1.12
C ASP A 155 16.17 -3.41 0.39
N ARG A 156 15.11 -3.97 -0.20
CA ARG A 156 14.09 -3.25 -0.96
C ARG A 156 12.72 -3.90 -0.73
N ILE A 157 11.66 -3.10 -0.77
CA ILE A 157 10.29 -3.58 -0.92
C ILE A 157 9.76 -3.08 -2.27
N ILE A 158 9.93 -3.89 -3.30
CA ILE A 158 9.39 -3.70 -4.65
C ILE A 158 8.40 -4.82 -4.90
N ARG A 159 7.19 -4.44 -5.33
CA ARG A 159 6.10 -5.35 -5.64
C ARG A 159 5.59 -4.99 -7.02
N ALA A 160 5.72 -5.89 -7.98
CA ALA A 160 5.43 -5.61 -9.37
C ALA A 160 4.81 -6.80 -10.07
N TYR A 161 4.17 -6.56 -11.20
CA TYR A 161 3.75 -7.62 -12.11
C TYR A 161 3.94 -7.17 -13.55
N ARG A 162 4.29 -8.14 -14.41
CA ARG A 162 4.58 -7.87 -15.82
C ARG A 162 3.32 -8.08 -16.64
N LEU A 163 2.88 -7.01 -17.29
CA LEU A 163 1.66 -7.02 -18.09
C LEU A 163 1.82 -7.91 -19.33
N ARG A 164 0.70 -8.40 -19.85
CA ARG A 164 0.63 -8.97 -21.20
C ARG A 164 -0.10 -8.02 -22.12
N ASP A 165 0.37 -7.95 -23.36
CA ASP A 165 -0.37 -7.33 -24.43
C ASP A 165 -1.67 -8.14 -24.68
N PRO A 166 -2.86 -7.51 -24.68
CA PRO A 166 -4.13 -8.22 -24.78
C PRO A 166 -4.40 -8.80 -26.18
N GLN A 167 -3.67 -8.37 -27.22
CA GLN A 167 -3.83 -8.85 -28.60
C GLN A 167 -2.83 -9.96 -28.93
N THR A 168 -1.59 -9.82 -28.50
CA THR A 168 -0.47 -10.70 -28.86
C THR A 168 -0.06 -11.66 -27.74
N GLY A 169 -0.44 -11.37 -26.49
CA GLY A 169 -0.03 -12.14 -25.31
C GLY A 169 1.44 -11.93 -24.91
N HIS A 170 2.18 -11.12 -25.65
CA HIS A 170 3.60 -10.83 -25.40
C HIS A 170 3.77 -10.08 -24.08
N ALA A 171 4.92 -10.27 -23.44
CA ALA A 171 5.24 -9.56 -22.23
C ALA A 171 5.43 -8.06 -22.51
N GLY A 172 4.68 -7.24 -21.78
CA GLY A 172 4.74 -5.79 -21.79
C GLY A 172 5.56 -5.22 -20.63
N PRO A 173 5.32 -3.96 -20.25
CA PRO A 173 6.00 -3.32 -19.13
C PRO A 173 5.55 -3.90 -17.79
N TRP A 174 6.35 -3.63 -16.77
CA TRP A 174 6.02 -3.88 -15.37
C TRP A 174 5.17 -2.74 -14.84
N LEU A 175 4.09 -3.05 -14.10
CA LEU A 175 3.49 -2.10 -13.16
C LEU A 175 4.06 -2.41 -11.77
N ALA A 176 4.65 -1.41 -11.13
CA ALA A 176 5.34 -1.58 -9.87
C ALA A 176 4.89 -0.60 -8.80
N GLY A 177 4.93 -1.07 -7.56
CA GLY A 177 4.77 -0.30 -6.34
C GLY A 177 5.97 -0.54 -5.44
N MET A 178 6.59 0.53 -4.96
CA MET A 178 7.88 0.48 -4.29
C MET A 178 7.79 1.24 -2.97
N THR A 179 7.88 0.56 -1.83
CA THR A 179 7.92 1.24 -0.52
C THR A 179 9.35 1.64 -0.20
N LEU A 180 9.59 2.94 -0.11
CA LEU A 180 10.94 3.53 -0.18
C LEU A 180 11.77 3.31 1.08
N ASP A 181 11.14 3.02 2.21
CA ASP A 181 11.79 2.47 3.40
C ASP A 181 11.23 1.08 3.72
N PRO A 182 12.02 -0.01 3.61
CA PRO A 182 11.58 -1.34 4.00
C PRO A 182 11.09 -1.45 5.45
N ALA A 183 11.69 -0.67 6.37
CA ALA A 183 11.43 -0.81 7.81
C ALA A 183 10.02 -0.40 8.23
N VAL A 184 9.32 0.41 7.43
CA VAL A 184 7.94 0.83 7.73
C VAL A 184 6.93 -0.27 7.41
N VAL A 185 7.23 -1.22 6.52
CA VAL A 185 6.32 -2.31 6.17
C VAL A 185 6.29 -3.32 7.31
N SER A 186 5.13 -3.59 7.88
CA SER A 186 4.96 -4.63 8.90
C SER A 186 4.68 -5.99 8.28
N GLU A 187 3.80 -6.01 7.29
CA GLU A 187 3.41 -7.23 6.57
C GLU A 187 3.12 -6.90 5.11
N ALA A 188 3.33 -7.85 4.20
CA ALA A 188 2.91 -7.75 2.82
C ALA A 188 2.58 -9.13 2.26
N TRP A 189 1.56 -9.23 1.42
CA TRP A 189 1.20 -10.51 0.82
C TRP A 189 0.62 -10.37 -0.57
N CYS A 190 0.89 -11.40 -1.37
CA CYS A 190 0.29 -11.62 -2.67
C CYS A 190 -0.50 -12.92 -2.64
N HIS A 191 -1.82 -12.89 -2.85
CA HIS A 191 -2.65 -14.10 -2.79
C HIS A 191 -3.74 -14.14 -3.86
N GLN A 192 -4.24 -15.33 -4.15
CA GLN A 192 -5.26 -15.55 -5.17
C GLN A 192 -6.64 -15.76 -4.54
N ARG A 193 -7.64 -14.98 -4.97
CA ARG A 193 -9.06 -15.17 -4.64
C ARG A 193 -9.98 -14.71 -5.78
N GLY A 194 -9.94 -15.41 -6.91
CA GLY A 194 -10.55 -14.98 -8.18
C GLY A 194 -9.82 -13.84 -8.89
N TYR A 195 -8.92 -13.15 -8.20
CA TYR A 195 -7.92 -12.22 -8.74
C TYR A 195 -6.72 -12.19 -7.77
N VAL A 196 -5.58 -11.71 -8.26
CA VAL A 196 -4.40 -11.57 -7.41
C VAL A 196 -4.54 -10.30 -6.56
N CYS A 197 -4.52 -10.49 -5.24
CA CYS A 197 -4.50 -9.42 -4.26
C CYS A 197 -3.10 -9.09 -3.81
N MET A 198 -2.75 -7.81 -3.93
CA MET A 198 -1.44 -7.27 -3.59
C MET A 198 -1.60 -6.24 -2.46
N ILE A 199 -1.57 -6.71 -1.21
CA ILE A 199 -1.79 -5.87 -0.04
C ILE A 199 -0.50 -5.75 0.78
N GLN A 200 -0.27 -4.58 1.35
CA GLN A 200 0.76 -4.37 2.37
C GLN A 200 0.21 -3.56 3.54
N GLU A 201 0.83 -3.73 4.69
CA GLU A 201 0.58 -2.98 5.91
C GLU A 201 1.83 -2.19 6.25
N VAL A 202 1.68 -0.87 6.47
CA VAL A 202 2.74 0.03 6.93
C VAL A 202 2.45 0.48 8.36
N GLY A 203 3.49 0.61 9.18
CA GLY A 203 3.39 0.79 10.62
C GLY A 203 3.59 -0.53 11.38
N GLY A 204 2.57 -0.97 12.11
CA GLY A 204 2.61 -2.15 12.97
C GLY A 204 3.53 -1.95 14.17
N ARG A 205 3.61 -0.72 14.68
CA ARG A 205 4.42 -0.33 15.85
C ARG A 205 3.56 0.37 16.90
N PRO A 206 4.02 0.47 18.16
CA PRO A 206 3.36 1.29 19.15
C PRO A 206 3.28 2.75 18.70
N ILE A 207 2.13 3.37 18.96
CA ILE A 207 1.88 4.79 18.67
C ILE A 207 0.96 5.38 19.75
N LYS A 208 1.16 6.66 20.06
CA LYS A 208 0.36 7.44 20.99
C LYS A 208 -0.60 8.38 20.27
N ALA A 209 -1.71 8.70 20.93
CA ALA A 209 -2.61 9.72 20.44
C ALA A 209 -1.87 11.06 20.21
N GLY A 210 -2.05 11.63 19.03
CA GLY A 210 -1.37 12.84 18.55
C GLY A 210 -0.12 12.57 17.70
N GLU A 211 0.41 11.34 17.72
CA GLU A 211 1.55 10.97 16.88
C GLU A 211 1.12 10.59 15.46
N SER A 212 2.12 10.56 14.56
CA SER A 212 1.94 10.18 13.16
C SER A 212 2.93 9.09 12.74
N PHE A 213 2.53 8.30 11.75
CA PHE A 213 3.44 7.49 10.94
C PHE A 213 3.12 7.68 9.46
N SER A 214 4.10 7.45 8.61
CA SER A 214 3.97 7.61 7.17
C SER A 214 4.79 6.58 6.40
N ALA A 215 4.46 6.45 5.12
CA ALA A 215 5.25 5.69 4.16
C ALA A 215 5.18 6.37 2.80
N ALA A 216 6.34 6.50 2.15
CA ALA A 216 6.43 7.01 0.79
C ALA A 216 6.69 5.88 -0.20
N TYR A 217 6.19 6.08 -1.42
CA TYR A 217 6.18 5.08 -2.47
C TYR A 217 6.57 5.68 -3.81
N VAL A 218 7.09 4.82 -4.69
CA VAL A 218 7.07 5.04 -6.15
C VAL A 218 6.08 4.07 -6.77
N VAL A 219 5.19 4.58 -7.62
CA VAL A 219 4.19 3.76 -8.33
C VAL A 219 4.18 4.13 -9.80
N GLY A 220 4.30 3.14 -10.70
CA GLY A 220 4.30 3.40 -12.13
C GLY A 220 4.77 2.25 -12.99
N PHE A 221 5.04 2.57 -14.25
CA PHE A 221 5.46 1.62 -15.27
C PHE A 221 6.97 1.63 -15.50
N PHE A 222 7.55 0.43 -15.66
CA PHE A 222 8.98 0.21 -15.85
C PHE A 222 9.22 -0.85 -16.93
N ASP A 223 10.33 -0.75 -17.64
CA ASP A 223 10.67 -1.67 -18.72
C ASP A 223 11.44 -2.90 -18.19
N SER A 224 12.12 -2.80 -17.04
CA SER A 224 12.88 -3.90 -16.46
C SER A 224 12.97 -3.87 -14.92
N ILE A 225 13.39 -5.00 -14.32
CA ILE A 225 13.64 -5.09 -12.87
C ILE A 225 14.84 -4.22 -12.46
N GLU A 226 15.85 -4.13 -13.31
CA GLU A 226 17.03 -3.30 -13.10
C GLU A 226 16.66 -1.81 -13.07
N GLU A 227 15.75 -1.38 -13.95
CA GLU A 227 15.21 -0.01 -13.91
C GLU A 227 14.47 0.24 -12.59
N MET A 228 13.63 -0.71 -12.16
CA MET A 228 12.93 -0.62 -10.87
C MET A 228 13.90 -0.47 -9.70
N HIS A 229 14.98 -1.26 -9.67
CA HIS A 229 16.01 -1.18 -8.61
C HIS A 229 16.71 0.17 -8.62
N LYS A 230 17.08 0.66 -9.81
CA LYS A 230 17.74 1.97 -9.96
C LYS A 230 16.85 3.11 -9.46
N VAL A 231 15.56 3.12 -9.83
CA VAL A 231 14.62 4.16 -9.38
C VAL A 231 14.35 4.03 -7.88
N TYR A 232 14.20 2.81 -7.35
CA TYR A 232 14.10 2.58 -5.91
C TYR A 232 15.27 3.21 -5.16
N ASP A 233 16.49 2.92 -5.60
CA ASP A 233 17.71 3.36 -4.90
C ASP A 233 17.90 4.89 -4.95
N GLN A 234 17.37 5.57 -5.97
CA GLN A 234 17.36 7.03 -6.06
C GLN A 234 16.47 7.69 -5.00
N HIS A 235 15.42 7.00 -4.55
CA HIS A 235 14.42 7.51 -3.60
C HIS A 235 14.45 6.80 -2.24
N ARG A 236 15.43 5.90 -2.04
CA ARG A 236 15.55 5.04 -0.86
C ARG A 236 15.59 5.86 0.43
N GLY A 237 14.87 5.36 1.43
CA GLY A 237 14.76 5.94 2.76
C GLY A 237 13.67 6.99 2.88
N GLY A 238 13.03 7.43 1.78
CA GLY A 238 11.95 8.41 1.84
C GLY A 238 10.73 7.93 2.65
N ARG A 239 10.22 8.79 3.53
CA ARG A 239 9.04 8.54 4.38
C ARG A 239 8.00 9.64 4.34
N GLU A 240 8.36 10.85 3.95
CA GLU A 240 7.43 11.98 3.90
C GLU A 240 7.65 12.81 2.63
N ILE A 241 6.56 13.36 2.09
CA ILE A 241 6.61 14.32 1.00
C ILE A 241 6.13 15.67 1.52
N VAL A 242 6.94 16.70 1.32
CA VAL A 242 6.55 18.09 1.55
C VAL A 242 6.38 18.76 0.19
N VAL A 243 5.29 19.49 0.02
CA VAL A 243 5.01 20.33 -1.15
C VAL A 243 4.73 21.74 -0.64
N ASP A 244 5.47 22.71 -1.17
CA ASP A 244 5.36 24.12 -0.84
C ASP A 244 5.52 24.97 -2.11
N GLU A 245 5.55 26.30 -1.96
CA GLU A 245 5.70 27.23 -3.08
C GLU A 245 7.07 27.10 -3.78
N ASP A 246 8.09 26.62 -3.07
CA ASP A 246 9.46 26.46 -3.55
C ASP A 246 9.67 25.14 -4.31
N GLY A 247 8.78 24.16 -4.12
CA GLY A 247 8.77 22.91 -4.87
C GLY A 247 8.24 21.73 -4.06
N TRP A 248 8.88 20.58 -4.24
CA TRP A 248 8.58 19.39 -3.44
C TRP A 248 9.88 18.72 -2.99
N ARG A 249 9.82 18.04 -1.85
CA ARG A 249 10.94 17.31 -1.26
C ARG A 249 10.47 15.96 -0.72
N LEU A 250 11.29 14.93 -0.93
CA LEU A 250 11.17 13.64 -0.28
C LEU A 250 12.10 13.64 0.95
N LEU A 251 11.52 13.48 2.14
CA LEU A 251 12.24 13.48 3.40
C LEU A 251 12.37 12.05 3.95
N PRO A 252 13.48 11.73 4.64
CA PRO A 252 13.72 10.42 5.26
C PRO A 252 12.92 10.18 6.56
#